data_AF-A0A3P6V514-F1
#
_entry.id   AF-A0A3P6V514-F1
#
_cell.length_a   1.000
_cell.length_b   1.000
_cell.length_c   1.000
_cell.angle_alpha   90.00
_cell.angle_beta   90.00
_cell.angle_gamma   90.00
#
_symmetry.space_group_name_H-M   'P 1'
#
loop_
_entity.id
_entity.type
_entity.pdbx_description
1 polymer ?
#
loop_
_entity_poly.entity_id
_entity_poly.type
_entity_poly.pdbx_seq_one_letter_code
_entity_poly.pdbx_strand_id
1 'polypeptide(L)'
;LRADAERHQHERDAEQRLLRHAEDSQRHRDAREVESHTETAERRLADAQRQQRRRVGGNSEERARRLTQDMQRQHRNLEVESEESRLARHLQNSVRQQRRRQNESTEDRAERLLENAERQHRHRQNESTEDRAERLLQNAERQHRRRQGENAEDRAQRLLEQNRRWQNLLQNETGEERDERRRRHAMRQRQHRARLNEEEGAEYTQEQPERQHDQDQHEEQRVSNVTTNRNRQGRSTARTLGIALKERVAIVSYLGELDCCCSNCGALHFRFEVKQQHADTFADCCDYGRFFLEFFDNFPTAIKELSLETSSLLERREGRNNFFCNIRNFNSALT
;
A
#
# COMPACT_ATOMS: atom_id res chain seq x y z
N LEU A 1 -17.49 7.14 91.19
CA LEU A 1 -17.33 8.50 91.78
C LEU A 1 -15.94 9.11 91.51
N ARG A 2 -14.82 8.59 92.04
CA ARG A 2 -13.47 9.15 91.73
C ARG A 2 -13.05 8.97 90.26
N ALA A 3 -13.24 7.77 89.70
CA ALA A 3 -12.92 7.48 88.29
C ALA A 3 -13.79 8.28 87.28
N ASP A 4 -15.00 8.68 87.68
CA ASP A 4 -15.89 9.50 86.83
C ASP A 4 -15.48 10.98 86.86
N ALA A 5 -15.01 11.46 88.00
CA ALA A 5 -14.47 12.81 88.15
C ALA A 5 -13.15 12.99 87.37
N GLU A 6 -12.27 11.98 87.38
CA GLU A 6 -11.01 11.98 86.61
C GLU A 6 -11.26 11.95 85.09
N ARG A 7 -12.24 11.17 84.61
CA ARG A 7 -12.66 11.18 83.20
C ARG A 7 -13.18 12.54 82.76
N HIS A 8 -14.04 13.18 83.56
CA HIS A 8 -14.54 14.52 83.25
C HIS A 8 -13.46 15.61 83.28
N GLN A 9 -12.42 15.47 84.12
CA GLN A 9 -11.27 16.37 84.09
C GLN A 9 -10.43 16.16 82.83
N HIS A 10 -10.17 14.91 82.43
CA HIS A 10 -9.46 14.60 81.19
C HIS A 10 -10.19 15.09 79.94
N GLU A 11 -11.53 14.99 79.92
CA GLU A 11 -12.39 15.52 78.85
C GLU A 11 -12.31 17.05 78.78
N ARG A 12 -12.46 17.75 79.91
CA ARG A 12 -12.31 19.22 79.97
C ARG A 12 -10.92 19.68 79.55
N ASP A 13 -9.88 18.97 79.94
CA ASP A 13 -8.51 19.27 79.52
C ASP A 13 -8.31 19.01 78.02
N ALA A 14 -8.97 17.99 77.47
CA ALA A 14 -8.96 17.73 76.04
C ALA A 14 -9.70 18.83 75.27
N GLU A 15 -10.87 19.26 75.74
CA GLU A 15 -11.63 20.38 75.18
C GLU A 15 -10.81 21.70 75.22
N GLN A 16 -10.17 22.01 76.35
CA GLN A 16 -9.30 23.18 76.45
C GLN A 16 -8.09 23.11 75.52
N ARG A 17 -7.51 21.92 75.31
CA ARG A 17 -6.44 21.73 74.30
C ARG A 17 -6.95 21.96 72.88
N LEU A 18 -8.16 21.50 72.56
CA LEU A 18 -8.77 21.72 71.25
C LEU A 18 -9.07 23.20 71.00
N LEU A 19 -9.60 23.90 72.00
CA LEU A 19 -9.87 25.34 71.91
C LEU A 19 -8.58 26.14 71.69
N ARG A 20 -7.52 25.88 72.47
CA ARG A 20 -6.21 26.53 72.25
C ARG A 20 -5.66 26.27 70.86
N HIS A 21 -5.73 25.01 70.39
CA HIS A 21 -5.30 24.69 69.02
C HIS A 21 -6.14 25.42 67.95
N ALA A 22 -7.45 25.57 68.18
CA ALA A 22 -8.33 26.32 67.28
C ALA A 22 -7.99 27.82 67.26
N GLU A 23 -7.72 28.41 68.42
CA GLU A 23 -7.28 29.80 68.53
C GLU A 23 -5.92 30.03 67.87
N ASP A 24 -4.94 29.16 68.10
CA ASP A 24 -3.62 29.24 67.46
C ASP A 24 -3.72 29.06 65.93
N SER A 25 -4.59 28.15 65.49
CA SER A 25 -4.89 27.97 64.06
C SER A 25 -5.51 29.23 63.46
N GLN A 26 -6.39 29.92 64.20
CA GLN A 26 -6.98 31.18 63.76
C GLN A 26 -5.94 32.30 63.70
N ARG A 27 -5.13 32.47 64.75
CA ARG A 27 -4.02 33.46 64.76
C ARG A 27 -3.06 33.25 63.58
N HIS A 28 -2.74 32.00 63.25
CA HIS A 28 -1.92 31.70 62.08
C HIS A 28 -2.63 31.98 60.75
N ARG A 29 -3.96 31.86 60.68
CA ARG A 29 -4.72 32.29 59.48
C ARG A 29 -4.69 33.80 59.35
N ASP A 30 -5.03 34.52 60.40
CA ASP A 30 -5.07 35.98 60.40
C ASP A 30 -3.69 36.57 60.09
N ALA A 31 -2.61 36.00 60.65
CA ALA A 31 -1.24 36.39 60.33
C ALA A 31 -0.88 36.17 58.85
N ARG A 32 -1.40 35.10 58.21
CA ARG A 32 -1.17 34.82 56.78
C ARG A 32 -1.95 35.76 55.86
N GLU A 33 -3.08 36.30 56.30
CA GLU A 33 -3.88 37.23 55.50
C GLU A 33 -3.20 38.59 55.34
N VAL A 34 -2.37 38.97 56.32
CA VAL A 34 -1.60 40.22 56.30
C VAL A 34 -0.15 40.05 55.82
N GLU A 35 0.28 38.82 55.49
CA GLU A 35 1.62 38.55 54.94
C GLU A 35 1.82 39.30 53.62
N SER A 36 2.95 39.99 53.48
CA SER A 36 3.39 40.49 52.18
C SER A 36 3.75 39.35 51.23
N HIS A 37 3.83 39.65 49.93
CA HIS A 37 4.26 38.68 48.93
C HIS A 37 5.65 38.09 49.20
N THR A 38 6.57 38.91 49.74
CA THR A 38 7.93 38.49 50.10
C THR A 38 7.93 37.57 51.31
N GLU A 39 7.21 37.93 52.38
CA GLU A 39 7.08 37.10 53.58
C GLU A 39 6.40 35.75 53.26
N THR A 40 5.37 35.78 52.40
CA THR A 40 4.72 34.57 51.89
C THR A 40 5.72 33.67 51.14
N ALA A 41 6.57 34.25 50.29
CA ALA A 41 7.56 33.52 49.52
C ALA A 41 8.64 32.90 50.43
N GLU A 42 9.14 33.66 51.40
CA GLU A 42 10.14 33.20 52.38
C GLU A 42 9.60 32.07 53.25
N ARG A 43 8.36 32.20 53.74
CA ARG A 43 7.71 31.13 54.51
C ARG A 43 7.55 29.86 53.68
N ARG A 44 7.07 29.97 52.43
CA ARG A 44 6.96 28.83 51.51
C ARG A 44 8.31 28.18 51.23
N LEU A 45 9.37 28.96 51.11
CA LEU A 45 10.74 28.46 50.93
C LEU A 45 11.21 27.72 52.18
N ALA A 46 11.01 28.28 53.38
CA ALA A 46 11.35 27.63 54.63
C ALA A 46 10.56 26.33 54.84
N ASP A 47 9.27 26.31 54.49
CA ASP A 47 8.43 25.11 54.51
C ASP A 47 8.97 24.04 53.55
N ALA A 48 9.30 24.43 52.32
CA ALA A 48 9.88 23.55 51.30
C ALA A 48 11.22 22.95 51.76
N GLN A 49 12.10 23.76 52.36
CA GLN A 49 13.38 23.31 52.91
C GLN A 49 13.18 22.32 54.07
N ARG A 50 12.24 22.57 54.99
CA ARG A 50 11.93 21.62 56.07
C ARG A 50 11.39 20.31 55.51
N GLN A 51 10.52 20.36 54.50
CA GLN A 51 10.02 19.17 53.82
C GLN A 51 11.14 18.41 53.10
N GLN A 52 12.05 19.09 52.41
CA GLN A 52 13.20 18.47 51.76
C GLN A 52 14.09 17.75 52.77
N ARG A 53 14.42 18.40 53.90
CA ARG A 53 15.21 17.78 54.98
C ARG A 53 14.52 16.51 55.51
N ARG A 54 13.20 16.55 55.74
CA ARG A 54 12.40 15.38 56.14
C ARG A 54 12.31 14.28 55.07
N ARG A 55 12.45 14.63 53.79
CA ARG A 55 12.44 13.66 52.68
C ARG A 55 13.79 12.96 52.55
N VAL A 56 14.88 13.72 52.64
CA VAL A 56 16.26 13.22 52.54
C VAL A 56 16.67 12.44 53.78
N GLY A 57 16.30 12.89 54.98
CA GLY A 57 16.65 12.22 56.23
C GLY A 57 15.72 11.06 56.63
N GLY A 58 14.66 10.78 55.86
CA GLY A 58 13.73 9.69 56.15
C GLY A 58 14.22 8.33 55.64
N ASN A 59 13.82 7.25 56.31
CA ASN A 59 14.17 5.89 55.89
C ASN A 59 13.29 5.40 54.72
N SER A 60 13.66 4.25 54.14
CA SER A 60 12.94 3.65 53.00
C SER A 60 11.48 3.31 53.33
N GLU A 61 11.19 2.87 54.55
CA GLU A 61 9.83 2.54 55.00
C GLU A 61 8.93 3.77 55.12
N GLU A 62 9.42 4.85 55.72
CA GLU A 62 8.71 6.12 55.80
C GLU A 62 8.46 6.71 54.42
N ARG A 63 9.42 6.56 53.49
CA ARG A 63 9.22 6.92 52.09
C ARG A 63 8.11 6.08 51.46
N ALA A 64 8.13 4.76 51.65
CA ALA A 64 7.11 3.87 51.11
C ALA A 64 5.71 4.20 51.67
N ARG A 65 5.58 4.38 52.99
CA ARG A 65 4.31 4.76 53.64
C ARG A 65 3.76 6.08 53.09
N ARG A 66 4.62 7.09 52.88
CA ARG A 66 4.22 8.37 52.27
C ARG A 66 3.69 8.18 50.86
N LEU A 67 4.41 7.43 50.01
CA LEU A 67 4.00 7.16 48.63
C LEU A 67 2.67 6.38 48.57
N THR A 68 2.48 5.38 49.43
CA THR A 68 1.23 4.64 49.53
C THR A 68 0.08 5.54 49.96
N GLN A 69 0.29 6.42 50.94
CA GLN A 69 -0.73 7.36 51.38
C GLN A 69 -1.08 8.40 50.31
N ASP A 70 -0.08 8.90 49.56
CA ASP A 70 -0.28 9.79 48.42
C ASP A 70 -1.09 9.10 47.31
N MET A 71 -0.74 7.86 46.99
CA MET A 71 -1.48 7.04 46.02
C MET A 71 -2.93 6.83 46.46
N GLN A 72 -3.18 6.49 47.73
CA GLN A 72 -4.54 6.33 48.26
C GLN A 72 -5.34 7.62 48.20
N ARG A 73 -4.74 8.76 48.54
CA ARG A 73 -5.38 10.08 48.39
C ARG A 73 -5.74 10.36 46.94
N GLN A 74 -4.81 10.12 46.01
CA GLN A 74 -5.07 10.30 44.59
C GLN A 74 -6.19 9.40 44.09
N HIS A 75 -6.19 8.13 44.49
CA HIS A 75 -7.25 7.18 44.14
C HIS A 75 -8.63 7.69 44.58
N ARG A 76 -8.76 8.08 45.86
CA ARG A 76 -10.02 8.64 46.39
C ARG A 76 -10.46 9.88 45.62
N ASN A 77 -9.52 10.77 45.28
CA ASN A 77 -9.82 11.97 44.51
C ASN A 77 -10.29 11.63 43.08
N LEU A 78 -9.73 10.58 42.46
CA LEU A 78 -10.12 10.13 41.12
C LEU A 78 -11.47 9.40 41.13
N GLU A 79 -11.80 8.68 42.21
CA GLU A 79 -13.09 7.98 42.37
C GLU A 79 -14.27 8.95 42.46
N VAL A 80 -14.08 10.09 43.13
CA VAL A 80 -15.13 11.12 43.29
C VAL A 80 -15.04 12.23 42.23
N GLU A 81 -14.17 12.08 41.23
CA GLU A 81 -13.94 13.07 40.18
C GLU A 81 -15.16 13.21 39.27
N SER A 82 -15.64 14.45 39.07
CA SER A 82 -16.68 14.74 38.08
C SER A 82 -16.17 14.54 36.65
N GLU A 83 -17.07 14.27 35.69
CA GLU A 83 -16.68 14.12 34.28
C GLU A 83 -15.98 15.38 33.73
N GLU A 84 -16.45 16.57 34.10
CA GLU A 84 -15.81 17.84 33.71
C GLU A 84 -14.37 17.94 34.22
N SER A 85 -14.14 17.59 35.50
CA SER A 85 -12.81 17.59 36.10
C SER A 85 -11.90 16.56 35.45
N ARG A 86 -12.45 15.37 35.14
CA ARG A 86 -11.75 14.29 34.44
C ARG A 86 -11.30 14.73 33.05
N LEU A 87 -12.20 15.33 32.28
CA LEU A 87 -11.89 15.87 30.95
C LEU A 87 -10.84 16.98 31.04
N ALA A 88 -10.97 17.92 31.96
CA ALA A 88 -9.99 18.98 32.18
C ALA A 88 -8.59 18.40 32.51
N ARG A 89 -8.53 17.38 33.38
CA ARG A 89 -7.29 16.68 33.72
C ARG A 89 -6.67 15.97 32.51
N HIS A 90 -7.48 15.27 31.70
CA HIS A 90 -6.99 14.63 30.47
C HIS A 90 -6.48 15.64 29.44
N LEU A 91 -7.18 16.77 29.26
CA LEU A 91 -6.74 17.85 28.39
C LEU A 91 -5.42 18.47 28.87
N GLN A 92 -5.30 18.80 30.15
CA GLN A 92 -4.05 19.31 30.73
C GLN A 92 -2.89 18.32 30.56
N ASN A 93 -3.15 17.02 30.75
CA ASN A 93 -2.16 15.97 30.53
C ASN A 93 -1.75 15.89 29.04
N SER A 94 -2.72 15.96 28.11
CA SER A 94 -2.44 15.96 26.67
C SER A 94 -1.57 17.14 26.27
N VAL A 95 -1.89 18.36 26.72
CA VAL A 95 -1.10 19.57 26.48
C VAL A 95 0.31 19.45 27.05
N ARG A 96 0.45 18.91 28.27
CA ARG A 96 1.76 18.67 28.88
C ARG A 96 2.59 17.67 28.06
N GLN A 97 1.97 16.59 27.58
CA GLN A 97 2.64 15.60 26.74
C GLN A 97 3.04 16.18 25.38
N GLN A 98 2.18 17.00 24.77
CA GLN A 98 2.49 17.70 23.53
C GLN A 98 3.70 18.62 23.71
N ARG A 99 3.72 19.45 24.76
CA ARG A 99 4.86 20.33 25.08
C ARG A 99 6.15 19.53 25.31
N ARG A 100 6.07 18.40 26.02
CA ARG A 100 7.22 17.49 26.21
C ARG A 100 7.74 16.94 24.88
N ARG A 101 6.86 16.50 23.99
CA ARG A 101 7.23 15.98 22.65
C ARG A 101 7.80 17.06 21.73
N GLN A 102 7.32 18.30 21.84
CA GLN A 102 7.83 19.43 21.06
C GLN A 102 9.25 19.84 21.49
N ASN A 103 9.55 19.71 22.78
CA ASN A 103 10.85 20.07 23.36
C ASN A 103 11.80 18.87 23.50
N GLU A 104 11.45 17.73 22.90
CA GLU A 104 12.22 16.49 22.98
C GLU A 104 13.47 16.59 22.10
N SER A 105 14.62 16.10 22.59
CA SER A 105 15.82 15.99 21.76
C SER A 105 15.66 14.89 20.71
N THR A 106 16.54 14.86 19.70
CA THR A 106 16.53 13.79 18.69
C THR A 106 16.83 12.42 19.30
N GLU A 107 17.69 12.37 20.32
CA GLU A 107 18.05 11.16 21.04
C GLU A 107 16.89 10.64 21.88
N ASP A 108 16.28 11.51 22.70
CA ASP A 108 15.10 11.17 23.51
C ASP A 108 13.94 10.68 22.62
N ARG A 109 13.74 11.34 21.46
CA ARG A 109 12.72 10.94 20.49
C ARG A 109 13.00 9.55 19.92
N ALA A 110 14.26 9.26 19.60
CA ALA A 110 14.65 7.96 19.08
C ALA A 110 14.46 6.86 20.14
N GLU A 111 14.89 7.10 21.37
CA GLU A 111 14.71 6.19 22.50
C GLU A 111 13.22 5.89 22.74
N ARG A 112 12.38 6.92 22.81
CA ARG A 112 10.92 6.77 22.99
C ARG A 112 10.27 5.96 21.85
N LEU A 113 10.71 6.15 20.60
CA LEU A 113 10.20 5.41 19.46
C LEU A 113 10.65 3.95 19.49
N LEU A 114 11.90 3.68 19.87
CA LEU A 114 12.45 2.34 20.03
C LEU A 114 11.72 1.59 21.14
N GLU A 115 11.55 2.19 22.31
CA GLU A 115 10.83 1.60 23.44
C GLU A 115 9.36 1.31 23.09
N ASN A 116 8.71 2.17 22.29
CA ASN A 116 7.37 1.91 21.76
C ASN A 116 7.36 0.72 20.79
N ALA A 117 8.33 0.64 19.88
CA ALA A 117 8.47 -0.48 18.96
C ALA A 117 8.69 -1.81 19.71
N GLU A 118 9.53 -1.81 20.74
CA GLU A 118 9.75 -2.98 21.61
C GLU A 118 8.49 -3.40 22.35
N ARG A 119 7.74 -2.46 22.94
CA ARG A 119 6.45 -2.76 23.59
C ARG A 119 5.48 -3.40 22.61
N GLN A 120 5.36 -2.86 21.40
CA GLN A 120 4.51 -3.43 20.36
C GLN A 120 4.99 -4.81 19.90
N HIS A 121 6.31 -5.00 19.82
CA HIS A 121 6.89 -6.28 19.47
C HIS A 121 6.58 -7.34 20.52
N ARG A 122 6.82 -7.05 21.80
CA ARG A 122 6.47 -7.93 22.93
C ARG A 122 4.98 -8.26 22.94
N HIS A 123 4.12 -7.25 22.74
CA HIS A 123 2.67 -7.46 22.64
C HIS A 123 2.30 -8.42 21.50
N ARG A 124 2.90 -8.26 20.32
CA ARG A 124 2.63 -9.13 19.16
C ARG A 124 3.19 -10.54 19.32
N GLN A 125 4.30 -10.70 20.03
CA GLN A 125 4.87 -12.02 20.32
C GLN A 125 4.00 -12.83 21.27
N ASN A 126 3.36 -12.17 22.23
CA ASN A 126 2.49 -12.79 23.23
C ASN A 126 1.00 -12.77 22.84
N GLU A 127 0.69 -12.38 21.60
CA GLU A 127 -0.68 -12.26 21.10
C GLU A 127 -1.28 -13.65 20.84
N SER A 128 -2.54 -13.85 21.22
CA SER A 128 -3.26 -15.08 20.88
C SER A 128 -3.57 -15.16 19.37
N THR A 129 -3.94 -16.33 18.87
CA THR A 129 -4.35 -16.48 17.46
C THR A 129 -5.60 -15.67 17.13
N GLU A 130 -6.53 -15.55 18.07
CA GLU A 130 -7.77 -14.78 17.93
C GLU A 130 -7.47 -13.28 17.90
N ASP A 131 -6.70 -12.77 18.87
CA ASP A 131 -6.28 -11.36 18.90
C ASP A 131 -5.52 -10.97 17.64
N ARG A 132 -4.65 -11.87 17.15
CA ARG A 132 -3.91 -11.67 15.90
C ARG A 132 -4.84 -11.57 14.71
N ALA A 133 -5.84 -12.44 14.63
CA ALA A 133 -6.82 -12.42 13.54
C ALA A 133 -7.64 -11.12 13.58
N GLU A 134 -8.10 -10.70 14.76
CA GLU A 134 -8.83 -9.45 14.95
C GLU A 134 -7.97 -8.24 14.54
N ARG A 135 -6.72 -8.16 15.01
CA ARG A 135 -5.80 -7.06 14.65
C ARG A 135 -5.58 -6.97 13.14
N LEU A 136 -5.45 -8.12 12.46
CA LEU A 136 -5.29 -8.16 11.00
C LEU A 136 -6.57 -7.73 10.28
N LEU A 137 -7.74 -8.17 10.75
CA LEU A 137 -9.04 -7.76 10.20
C LEU A 137 -9.24 -6.25 10.35
N GLN A 138 -9.05 -5.70 11.54
CA GLN A 138 -9.16 -4.25 11.77
C GLN A 138 -8.15 -3.45 10.92
N ASN A 139 -6.95 -3.99 10.67
CA ASN A 139 -5.98 -3.36 9.78
C ASN A 139 -6.50 -3.38 8.33
N ALA A 140 -7.03 -4.51 7.85
CA ALA A 140 -7.62 -4.62 6.52
C ALA A 140 -8.78 -3.63 6.35
N GLU A 141 -9.67 -3.49 7.34
CA GLU A 141 -10.76 -2.50 7.32
C GLU A 141 -10.26 -1.06 7.29
N ARG A 142 -9.23 -0.72 8.08
CA ARG A 142 -8.61 0.62 8.03
C ARG A 142 -8.01 0.90 6.65
N GLN A 143 -7.34 -0.08 6.04
CA GLN A 143 -6.79 0.06 4.70
C GLN A 143 -7.90 0.19 3.65
N HIS A 144 -8.99 -0.56 3.80
CA HIS A 144 -10.14 -0.46 2.92
C HIS A 144 -10.79 0.92 2.99
N ARG A 145 -11.09 1.43 4.20
CA ARG A 145 -11.63 2.77 4.41
C ARG A 145 -10.70 3.86 3.86
N ARG A 146 -9.38 3.73 4.07
CA ARG A 146 -8.39 4.65 3.48
C ARG A 146 -8.51 4.66 1.95
N ARG A 147 -8.54 3.49 1.31
CA ARG A 147 -8.65 3.37 -0.16
C ARG A 147 -9.97 3.87 -0.72
N GLN A 148 -11.08 3.69 0.00
CA GLN A 148 -12.38 4.23 -0.40
C GLN A 148 -12.39 5.77 -0.37
N GLY A 149 -11.64 6.37 0.56
CA GLY A 149 -11.48 7.83 0.67
C GLY A 149 -10.32 8.42 -0.11
N GLU A 150 -9.55 7.62 -0.87
CA GLU A 150 -8.45 8.11 -1.71
C GLU A 150 -9.03 8.96 -2.85
N ASN A 151 -8.40 10.11 -3.13
CA ASN A 151 -8.65 10.85 -4.36
C ASN A 151 -7.96 10.16 -5.56
N ALA A 152 -8.22 10.63 -6.77
CA ALA A 152 -7.66 10.03 -7.99
C ALA A 152 -6.12 10.12 -8.06
N GLU A 153 -5.54 11.21 -7.57
CA GLU A 153 -4.09 11.44 -7.56
C GLU A 153 -3.38 10.48 -6.60
N ASP A 154 -3.88 10.38 -5.36
CA ASP A 154 -3.38 9.46 -4.33
C ASP A 154 -3.48 7.99 -4.82
N ARG A 155 -4.59 7.65 -5.46
CA ARG A 155 -4.77 6.32 -6.06
C ARG A 155 -3.75 6.07 -7.17
N ALA A 156 -3.52 7.03 -8.06
CA ALA A 156 -2.55 6.92 -9.14
C ALA A 156 -1.12 6.78 -8.59
N GLN A 157 -0.74 7.61 -7.63
CA GLN A 157 0.56 7.53 -6.97
C GLN A 157 0.78 6.18 -6.30
N ARG A 158 -0.21 5.65 -5.56
CA ARG A 158 -0.11 4.34 -4.92
C ARG A 158 0.08 3.21 -5.94
N LEU A 159 -0.63 3.25 -7.07
CA LEU A 159 -0.50 2.26 -8.14
C LEU A 159 0.85 2.35 -8.85
N LEU A 160 1.34 3.57 -9.11
CA LEU A 160 2.67 3.81 -9.68
C LEU A 160 3.76 3.28 -8.75
N GLU A 161 3.66 3.56 -7.45
CA GLU A 161 4.63 3.06 -6.47
C GLU A 161 4.60 1.53 -6.37
N GLN A 162 3.40 0.94 -6.39
CA GLN A 162 3.24 -0.51 -6.44
C GLN A 162 3.89 -1.10 -7.70
N ASN A 163 3.68 -0.50 -8.87
CA ASN A 163 4.28 -0.94 -10.12
C ASN A 163 5.80 -0.83 -10.08
N ARG A 164 6.35 0.29 -9.59
CA ARG A 164 7.80 0.50 -9.42
C ARG A 164 8.42 -0.56 -8.50
N ARG A 165 7.78 -0.86 -7.36
CA ARG A 165 8.24 -1.93 -6.46
C ARG A 165 8.26 -3.29 -7.17
N TRP A 166 7.23 -3.59 -7.95
CA TRP A 166 7.16 -4.84 -8.71
C TRP A 166 8.23 -4.91 -9.81
N GLN A 167 8.45 -3.82 -10.55
CA GLN A 167 9.53 -3.74 -11.55
C GLN A 167 10.90 -3.96 -10.91
N ASN A 168 11.17 -3.32 -9.78
CA ASN A 168 12.42 -3.50 -9.05
C ASN A 168 12.63 -4.96 -8.60
N LEU A 169 11.56 -5.64 -8.14
CA LEU A 169 11.65 -7.06 -7.79
C LEU A 169 11.99 -7.92 -9.01
N LEU A 170 11.39 -7.64 -10.17
CA LEU A 170 11.67 -8.38 -11.40
C LEU A 170 13.07 -8.13 -11.97
N GLN A 171 13.57 -6.90 -11.88
CA GLN A 171 14.91 -6.56 -12.36
C GLN A 171 16.00 -7.25 -11.55
N ASN A 172 15.78 -7.39 -10.24
CA ASN A 172 16.71 -8.05 -9.31
C ASN A 172 16.42 -9.56 -9.15
N GLU A 173 15.48 -10.13 -9.91
CA GLU A 173 15.09 -11.54 -9.83
C GLU A 173 16.21 -12.44 -10.39
N THR A 174 16.60 -13.45 -9.61
CA THR A 174 17.53 -14.49 -10.07
C THR A 174 16.88 -15.40 -11.13
N GLY A 175 17.69 -16.15 -11.88
CA GLY A 175 17.17 -17.08 -12.89
C GLY A 175 16.22 -18.13 -12.32
N GLU A 176 16.56 -18.69 -11.15
CA GLU A 176 15.76 -19.70 -10.46
C GLU A 176 14.41 -19.14 -9.98
N GLU A 177 14.41 -17.96 -9.37
CA GLU A 177 13.20 -17.26 -8.93
C GLU A 177 12.27 -16.96 -10.11
N ARG A 178 12.85 -16.55 -11.25
CA ARG A 178 12.12 -16.29 -12.48
C ARG A 178 11.43 -17.53 -13.02
N ASP A 179 12.11 -18.67 -13.05
CA ASP A 179 11.54 -19.92 -13.53
C ASP A 179 10.46 -20.45 -12.57
N GLU A 180 10.66 -20.29 -11.26
CA GLU A 180 9.69 -20.64 -10.25
C GLU A 180 8.43 -19.75 -10.35
N ARG A 181 8.59 -18.43 -10.55
CA ARG A 181 7.46 -17.51 -10.78
C ARG A 181 6.68 -17.90 -12.02
N ARG A 182 7.35 -18.23 -13.14
CA ARG A 182 6.70 -18.72 -14.38
C ARG A 182 5.93 -20.02 -14.14
N ARG A 183 6.51 -20.97 -13.41
CA ARG A 183 5.86 -22.24 -13.03
C ARG A 183 4.60 -22.00 -12.21
N ARG A 184 4.68 -21.19 -11.15
CA ARG A 184 3.51 -20.83 -10.32
C ARG A 184 2.44 -20.10 -11.12
N HIS A 185 2.83 -19.19 -12.01
CA HIS A 185 1.89 -18.50 -12.88
C HIS A 185 1.17 -19.48 -13.83
N ALA A 186 1.90 -20.40 -14.46
CA ALA A 186 1.32 -21.43 -15.31
C ALA A 186 0.38 -22.36 -14.53
N MET A 187 0.74 -22.74 -13.30
CA MET A 187 -0.13 -23.53 -12.42
C MET A 187 -1.43 -22.79 -12.08
N ARG A 188 -1.34 -21.51 -11.69
CA ARG A 188 -2.53 -20.68 -11.42
C ARG A 188 -3.43 -20.55 -12.64
N GLN A 189 -2.85 -20.36 -13.83
CA GLN A 189 -3.63 -20.32 -15.07
C GLN A 189 -4.33 -21.65 -15.36
N ARG A 190 -3.66 -22.79 -15.13
CA ARG A 190 -4.29 -24.11 -15.28
C ARG A 190 -5.45 -24.31 -14.31
N GLN A 191 -5.25 -23.97 -13.04
CA GLN A 191 -6.30 -24.05 -12.01
C GLN A 191 -7.48 -23.13 -12.33
N HIS A 192 -7.21 -21.91 -12.79
CA HIS A 192 -8.26 -20.98 -13.18
C HIS A 192 -9.09 -21.50 -14.35
N ARG A 193 -8.43 -22.05 -15.39
CA ARG A 193 -9.13 -22.70 -16.52
C ARG A 193 -9.94 -23.92 -16.08
N ALA A 194 -9.41 -24.72 -15.17
CA ALA A 194 -10.15 -25.87 -14.64
C ALA A 194 -11.43 -25.45 -13.91
N ARG A 195 -11.37 -24.39 -13.08
CA ARG A 195 -12.55 -23.84 -12.39
C ARG A 195 -13.59 -23.30 -13.36
N LEU A 196 -13.18 -22.54 -14.37
CA LEU A 196 -14.10 -22.04 -15.39
C LEU A 196 -14.78 -23.18 -16.14
N ASN A 197 -14.04 -24.24 -16.50
CA ASN A 197 -14.62 -25.41 -17.16
C ASN A 197 -15.56 -26.21 -16.25
N GLU A 198 -15.30 -26.26 -14.93
CA GLU A 198 -16.20 -26.88 -13.94
C GLU A 198 -17.49 -26.06 -13.75
N GLU A 199 -17.39 -24.73 -13.74
CA GLU A 199 -18.53 -23.81 -13.66
C GLU A 199 -19.37 -23.83 -14.96
N GLU A 200 -18.74 -23.77 -16.13
CA GLU A 200 -19.40 -23.84 -17.46
C GLU A 200 -19.98 -25.25 -17.74
N GLY A 201 -19.33 -26.32 -17.29
CA GLY A 201 -19.82 -27.71 -17.43
C GLY A 201 -21.02 -28.02 -16.52
N ALA A 202 -21.12 -27.37 -15.36
CA ALA A 202 -22.28 -27.48 -14.47
C ALA A 202 -23.52 -26.77 -15.05
N GLU A 203 -23.33 -25.67 -15.78
CA GLU A 203 -24.41 -24.93 -16.46
C GLU A 203 -24.97 -25.72 -17.66
N TYR A 204 -24.12 -26.40 -18.45
CA TYR A 204 -24.56 -27.19 -19.61
C TYR A 204 -25.32 -28.49 -19.24
N THR A 205 -25.11 -29.02 -18.03
CA THR A 205 -25.73 -30.30 -17.59
C THR A 205 -27.18 -30.13 -17.13
N GLN A 206 -27.66 -28.92 -16.87
CA GLN A 206 -29.06 -28.67 -16.48
C GLN A 206 -30.02 -28.50 -17.67
N GLU A 207 -29.54 -28.24 -18.89
CA GLU A 207 -30.40 -27.98 -20.07
C GLU A 207 -30.54 -29.15 -21.05
N GLN A 208 -30.07 -30.36 -20.75
CA GLN A 208 -30.18 -31.50 -21.67
C GLN A 208 -30.64 -32.80 -21.02
N PRO A 209 -31.96 -33.07 -21.03
CA PRO A 209 -32.47 -34.43 -21.20
C PRO A 209 -33.27 -34.63 -22.50
N GLU A 210 -33.65 -33.58 -23.24
CA GLU A 210 -34.61 -33.71 -24.36
C GLU A 210 -34.00 -33.87 -25.76
N ARG A 211 -32.67 -33.80 -25.93
CA ARG A 211 -32.01 -33.86 -27.26
C ARG A 211 -31.29 -35.17 -27.59
N GLN A 212 -31.45 -36.22 -26.77
CA GLN A 212 -30.74 -37.49 -26.97
C GLN A 212 -31.52 -38.55 -27.77
N HIS A 213 -32.74 -38.27 -28.25
CA HIS A 213 -33.53 -39.30 -28.96
C HIS A 213 -33.48 -39.25 -30.51
N ASP A 214 -32.93 -38.19 -31.11
CA ASP A 214 -32.90 -38.03 -32.58
C ASP A 214 -31.55 -38.37 -33.25
N GLN A 215 -30.48 -38.67 -32.48
CA GLN A 215 -29.15 -38.87 -33.07
C GLN A 215 -28.79 -40.33 -33.39
N ASP A 216 -29.53 -41.29 -32.85
CA ASP A 216 -29.22 -42.73 -33.03
C ASP A 216 -29.60 -43.28 -34.43
N GLN A 217 -30.32 -42.52 -35.27
CA GLN A 217 -30.69 -42.97 -36.62
C GLN A 217 -29.69 -42.57 -37.72
N HIS A 218 -28.70 -41.71 -37.43
CA HIS A 218 -27.77 -41.19 -38.45
C HIS A 218 -26.33 -41.76 -38.38
N GLU A 219 -26.05 -42.65 -37.43
CA GLU A 219 -24.70 -43.17 -37.21
C GLU A 219 -24.34 -44.36 -38.13
N GLU A 220 -25.31 -45.14 -38.61
CA GLU A 220 -25.07 -46.28 -39.51
C GLU A 220 -24.65 -45.88 -40.94
N GLN A 221 -24.95 -44.65 -41.39
CA GLN A 221 -24.55 -44.18 -42.73
C GLN A 221 -23.16 -43.53 -42.78
N ARG A 222 -22.54 -43.19 -41.64
CA ARG A 222 -21.23 -42.52 -41.60
C ARG A 222 -20.01 -43.44 -41.62
N VAL A 223 -20.20 -44.73 -41.34
CA VAL A 223 -19.09 -45.71 -41.26
C VAL A 223 -18.51 -46.06 -42.64
N SER A 224 -19.24 -45.79 -43.74
CA SER A 224 -18.78 -46.08 -45.12
C SER A 224 -17.76 -45.06 -45.69
N ASN A 225 -17.72 -43.83 -45.17
CA ASN A 225 -16.91 -42.75 -45.77
C ASN A 225 -15.55 -42.51 -45.09
N VAL A 226 -15.22 -43.25 -44.03
CA VAL A 226 -13.97 -43.09 -43.25
C VAL A 226 -12.80 -43.88 -43.85
N THR A 227 -13.06 -44.90 -44.68
CA THR A 227 -12.03 -45.74 -45.31
C THR A 227 -11.40 -45.12 -46.56
N THR A 228 -12.07 -44.17 -47.23
CA THR A 228 -11.57 -43.56 -48.49
C THR A 228 -10.67 -42.33 -48.28
N ASN A 229 -10.73 -41.66 -47.12
CA ASN A 229 -9.96 -40.42 -46.89
C ASN A 229 -8.57 -40.63 -46.26
N ARG A 230 -8.23 -41.86 -45.86
CA ARG A 230 -6.96 -42.14 -45.16
C ARG A 230 -5.74 -42.25 -46.08
N ASN A 231 -5.93 -42.33 -47.40
CA ASN A 231 -4.85 -42.48 -48.40
C ASN A 231 -4.34 -41.17 -49.03
N ARG A 232 -4.90 -39.99 -48.69
CA ARG A 232 -4.48 -38.70 -49.29
C ARG A 232 -3.58 -37.81 -48.42
N GLN A 233 -3.39 -38.11 -47.14
CA GLN A 233 -2.59 -37.25 -46.22
C GLN A 233 -1.13 -37.70 -46.03
N GLY A 234 -0.63 -38.67 -46.80
CA GLY A 234 0.73 -39.21 -46.66
C GLY A 234 1.88 -38.42 -47.30
N ARG A 235 1.67 -37.17 -47.77
CA ARG A 235 2.72 -36.41 -48.49
C ARG A 235 2.69 -34.91 -48.15
N SER A 236 3.01 -34.55 -46.91
CA SER A 236 3.36 -33.17 -46.53
C SER A 236 3.93 -33.13 -45.12
N THR A 237 5.17 -33.60 -44.95
CA THR A 237 5.97 -33.36 -43.73
C THR A 237 7.06 -32.33 -44.05
N ALA A 238 6.65 -31.07 -44.21
CA ALA A 238 7.55 -29.93 -44.00
C ALA A 238 7.31 -29.41 -42.59
N ARG A 239 8.34 -29.53 -41.73
CA ARG A 239 8.35 -29.10 -40.33
C ARG A 239 8.20 -27.58 -40.25
N THR A 240 7.01 -27.06 -39.95
CA THR A 240 6.86 -25.69 -39.49
C THR A 240 7.20 -25.64 -38.00
N LEU A 241 8.49 -25.59 -37.69
CA LEU A 241 8.97 -25.27 -36.34
C LEU A 241 8.62 -23.80 -36.05
N GLY A 242 7.59 -23.58 -35.24
CA GLY A 242 7.32 -22.29 -34.61
C GLY A 242 8.40 -21.94 -33.61
N ILE A 243 9.48 -21.33 -34.09
CA ILE A 243 10.53 -20.73 -33.26
C ILE A 243 10.13 -19.27 -33.02
N ALA A 244 9.62 -18.99 -31.82
CA ALA A 244 9.54 -17.62 -31.33
C ALA A 244 10.98 -17.12 -31.04
N LEU A 245 11.53 -16.31 -31.94
CA LEU A 245 12.87 -15.73 -31.83
C LEU A 245 12.96 -14.80 -30.61
N LYS A 246 13.88 -15.13 -29.69
CA LYS A 246 14.22 -14.37 -28.47
C LYS A 246 15.16 -13.18 -28.71
N GLU A 247 15.45 -12.85 -29.96
CA GLU A 247 16.33 -11.75 -30.34
C GLU A 247 15.64 -10.98 -31.48
N ARG A 248 15.16 -9.76 -31.19
CA ARG A 248 14.72 -8.84 -32.25
C ARG A 248 15.90 -7.98 -32.66
N VAL A 249 16.91 -8.59 -33.26
CA VAL A 249 17.72 -7.86 -34.24
C VAL A 249 16.84 -7.81 -35.47
N ALA A 250 16.34 -6.64 -35.84
CA ALA A 250 15.67 -6.46 -37.11
C ALA A 250 16.71 -6.77 -38.20
N ILE A 251 16.64 -7.97 -38.77
CA ILE A 251 17.41 -8.31 -39.95
C ILE A 251 16.95 -7.30 -41.00
N VAL A 252 17.88 -6.48 -41.49
CA VAL A 252 17.67 -5.62 -42.65
C VAL A 252 17.58 -6.56 -43.85
N SER A 253 16.44 -7.23 -43.99
CA SER A 253 16.14 -8.06 -45.14
C SER A 253 15.91 -7.11 -46.29
N TYR A 254 16.92 -6.92 -47.14
CA TYR A 254 16.74 -6.21 -48.40
C TYR A 254 15.77 -7.01 -49.27
N LEU A 255 14.56 -6.50 -49.44
CA LEU A 255 13.48 -7.15 -50.19
C LEU A 255 13.49 -6.81 -51.70
N GLY A 256 14.55 -6.16 -52.17
CA GLY A 256 14.71 -5.70 -53.55
C GLY A 256 14.49 -4.20 -53.72
N GLU A 257 14.51 -3.73 -54.96
CA GLU A 257 14.18 -2.35 -55.30
C GLU A 257 12.65 -2.14 -55.24
N LEU A 258 12.23 -0.97 -54.73
CA LEU A 258 10.83 -0.57 -54.61
C LEU A 258 10.45 0.24 -55.86
N ASP A 259 10.35 -0.43 -57.01
CA ASP A 259 10.30 0.18 -58.34
C ASP A 259 8.93 0.05 -59.04
N CYS A 260 8.02 -0.77 -58.53
CA CYS A 260 6.73 -1.03 -59.15
C CYS A 260 5.69 0.00 -58.69
N CYS A 261 5.25 0.90 -59.56
CA CYS A 261 4.28 1.93 -59.21
C CYS A 261 2.82 1.44 -59.36
N CYS A 262 1.98 1.81 -58.40
CA CYS A 262 0.54 1.67 -58.55
C CYS A 262 -0.01 2.77 -59.47
N SER A 263 -0.74 2.37 -60.52
CA SER A 263 -1.38 3.30 -61.48
C SER A 263 -2.35 4.29 -60.82
N ASN A 264 -2.92 3.95 -59.65
CA ASN A 264 -4.00 4.72 -59.02
C ASN A 264 -3.55 5.74 -57.97
N CYS A 265 -2.54 5.42 -57.17
CA CYS A 265 -2.07 6.30 -56.08
C CYS A 265 -0.58 6.64 -56.17
N GLY A 266 0.15 6.08 -57.15
CA GLY A 266 1.59 6.31 -57.31
C GLY A 266 2.45 5.66 -56.22
N ALA A 267 1.87 4.86 -55.32
CA ALA A 267 2.63 4.13 -54.30
C ALA A 267 3.59 3.13 -54.96
N LEU A 268 4.81 3.05 -54.43
CA LEU A 268 5.84 2.13 -54.89
C LEU A 268 5.76 0.81 -54.11
N HIS A 269 5.81 -0.29 -54.84
CA HIS A 269 5.72 -1.66 -54.35
C HIS A 269 6.96 -2.47 -54.75
N PHE A 270 7.20 -3.56 -54.02
CA PHE A 270 8.23 -4.51 -54.42
C PHE A 270 7.70 -5.44 -55.50
N ARG A 271 8.59 -5.86 -56.40
CA ARG A 271 8.26 -6.72 -57.54
C ARG A 271 7.62 -8.07 -57.18
N PHE A 272 7.85 -8.60 -55.98
CA PHE A 272 7.22 -9.85 -55.52
C PHE A 272 5.78 -9.67 -55.01
N GLU A 273 5.35 -8.44 -54.72
CA GLU A 273 3.97 -8.11 -54.31
C GLU A 273 3.03 -8.02 -55.52
N VAL A 274 3.60 -7.91 -56.73
CA VAL A 274 2.87 -7.85 -57.99
C VAL A 274 2.21 -9.18 -58.28
N LYS A 275 0.86 -9.22 -58.25
CA LYS A 275 0.09 -10.39 -58.67
C LYS A 275 0.01 -10.41 -60.20
N GLN A 276 0.25 -11.55 -60.84
CA GLN A 276 0.22 -11.68 -62.31
C GLN A 276 -1.11 -11.22 -62.95
N GLN A 277 -2.21 -11.26 -62.19
CA GLN A 277 -3.55 -10.86 -62.65
C GLN A 277 -3.78 -9.35 -62.61
N HIS A 278 -3.03 -8.61 -61.79
CA HIS A 278 -3.16 -7.16 -61.59
C HIS A 278 -1.76 -6.58 -61.42
N ALA A 279 -1.09 -6.34 -62.54
CA ALA A 279 0.32 -5.96 -62.55
C ALA A 279 0.59 -4.55 -62.00
N ASP A 280 -0.42 -3.69 -62.04
CA ASP A 280 -0.31 -2.24 -61.83
C ASP A 280 -1.30 -1.69 -60.79
N THR A 281 -2.13 -2.56 -60.21
CA THR A 281 -3.14 -2.20 -59.21
C THR A 281 -3.04 -3.10 -57.98
N PHE A 282 -2.99 -2.47 -56.81
CA PHE A 282 -2.72 -3.16 -55.55
C PHE A 282 -3.84 -2.91 -54.55
N ALA A 283 -4.38 -4.00 -53.99
CA ALA A 283 -5.39 -3.94 -52.93
C ALA A 283 -4.83 -3.29 -51.66
N ASP A 284 -3.56 -3.57 -51.37
CA ASP A 284 -2.94 -3.22 -50.09
C ASP A 284 -2.62 -1.72 -49.95
N CYS A 285 -2.55 -0.95 -51.05
CA CYS A 285 -2.23 0.48 -51.00
C CYS A 285 -3.45 1.41 -51.13
N CYS A 286 -4.39 1.10 -52.02
CA CYS A 286 -5.55 1.96 -52.30
C CYS A 286 -6.84 1.18 -52.55
N ASP A 287 -6.88 -0.12 -52.21
CA ASP A 287 -7.97 -1.06 -52.56
C ASP A 287 -8.44 -0.87 -54.01
N TYR A 288 -7.48 -0.94 -54.95
CA TYR A 288 -7.71 -0.72 -56.39
C TYR A 288 -8.25 0.69 -56.75
N GLY A 289 -7.96 1.70 -55.92
CA GLY A 289 -8.36 3.08 -56.17
C GLY A 289 -9.62 3.53 -55.43
N ARG A 290 -10.12 2.74 -54.47
CA ARG A 290 -11.34 3.05 -53.72
C ARG A 290 -11.20 4.16 -52.70
N PHE A 291 -10.00 4.47 -52.22
CA PHE A 291 -9.76 5.57 -51.32
C PHE A 291 -8.59 6.44 -51.79
N PHE A 292 -8.79 7.75 -51.66
CA PHE A 292 -7.79 8.76 -51.96
C PHE A 292 -7.00 9.06 -50.69
N LEU A 293 -5.70 8.81 -50.73
CA LEU A 293 -4.79 9.21 -49.66
C LEU A 293 -4.28 10.61 -49.98
N GLU A 294 -4.70 11.62 -49.22
CA GLU A 294 -4.03 12.92 -49.23
C GLU A 294 -2.63 12.73 -48.67
N PHE A 295 -1.64 12.64 -49.56
CA PHE A 295 -0.24 12.61 -49.14
C PHE A 295 0.06 13.93 -48.46
N PHE A 296 0.56 13.88 -47.22
CA PHE A 296 0.98 15.07 -46.49
C PHE A 296 2.10 15.78 -47.27
N ASP A 297 1.79 16.89 -47.94
CA ASP A 297 2.80 17.70 -48.64
C ASP A 297 3.86 18.24 -47.68
N ASN A 298 3.49 18.44 -46.41
CA ASN A 298 4.35 19.00 -45.36
C ASN A 298 4.57 18.02 -44.21
N PHE A 299 5.46 17.05 -44.41
CA PHE A 299 5.99 16.25 -43.30
C PHE A 299 6.77 17.13 -42.29
N PRO A 300 6.54 16.98 -40.97
CA PRO A 300 7.30 17.70 -39.95
C PRO A 300 8.81 17.52 -40.12
N THR A 301 9.58 18.61 -40.04
CA THR A 301 11.03 18.63 -40.29
C THR A 301 11.79 17.62 -39.44
N ALA A 302 11.35 17.43 -38.19
CA ALA A 302 11.92 16.46 -37.26
C ALA A 302 11.85 15.00 -37.78
N ILE A 303 10.79 14.63 -38.51
CA ILE A 303 10.65 13.28 -39.09
C ILE A 303 11.47 13.16 -40.37
N LYS A 304 11.53 14.23 -41.18
CA LYS A 304 12.39 14.28 -42.38
C LYS A 304 13.87 14.14 -42.03
N GLU A 305 14.31 14.76 -40.94
CA GLU A 305 15.70 14.63 -40.44
C GLU A 305 16.03 13.23 -39.92
N LEU A 306 15.03 12.48 -39.43
CA LEU A 306 15.20 11.10 -38.97
C LEU A 306 15.26 10.09 -40.13
N SER A 307 14.63 10.39 -41.27
CA SER A 307 14.57 9.49 -42.43
C SER A 307 15.69 9.71 -43.46
N LEU A 308 16.28 10.90 -43.52
CA LEU A 308 17.34 11.25 -44.49
C LEU A 308 18.76 11.01 -43.94
N GLU A 309 19.64 10.51 -44.79
CA GLU A 309 21.00 10.04 -44.45
C GLU A 309 22.06 11.13 -44.27
N THR A 310 21.67 12.34 -43.86
CA THR A 310 22.53 13.53 -44.01
C THR A 310 23.34 13.92 -42.79
N SER A 311 23.24 13.23 -41.64
CA SER A 311 23.88 13.69 -40.39
C SER A 311 24.96 12.75 -39.84
N SER A 312 26.21 13.21 -39.82
CA SER A 312 27.42 12.50 -39.37
C SER A 312 27.66 12.50 -37.84
N LEU A 313 26.65 12.85 -37.03
CA LEU A 313 26.76 12.89 -35.56
C LEU A 313 26.25 11.59 -34.94
N LEU A 314 27.09 10.96 -34.11
CA LEU A 314 26.86 9.66 -33.47
C LEU A 314 25.52 9.58 -32.70
N GLU A 315 25.15 10.65 -31.98
CA GLU A 315 23.89 10.73 -31.21
C GLU A 315 22.63 10.68 -32.09
N ARG A 316 22.67 11.26 -33.30
CA ARG A 316 21.52 11.19 -34.23
C ARG A 316 21.38 9.82 -34.88
N ARG A 317 22.47 9.05 -34.97
CA ARG A 317 22.47 7.68 -35.50
C ARG A 317 21.71 6.71 -34.59
N GLU A 318 21.85 6.87 -33.28
CA GLU A 318 21.11 6.10 -32.29
C GLU A 318 19.62 6.44 -32.29
N GLY A 319 19.27 7.72 -32.36
CA GLY A 319 17.88 8.17 -32.51
C GLY A 319 17.21 7.62 -33.77
N ARG A 320 17.93 7.61 -34.89
CA ARG A 320 17.49 7.01 -36.16
C ARG A 320 17.26 5.51 -36.03
N ASN A 321 18.22 4.77 -35.49
CA ASN A 321 18.11 3.32 -35.34
C ASN A 321 16.97 2.96 -34.37
N ASN A 322 16.81 3.72 -33.29
CA ASN A 322 15.69 3.54 -32.36
C ASN A 322 14.34 3.78 -33.04
N PHE A 323 14.24 4.83 -33.87
CA PHE A 323 13.05 5.11 -34.67
C PHE A 323 12.73 3.96 -35.64
N PHE A 324 13.68 3.50 -36.46
CA PHE A 324 13.43 2.39 -37.40
C PHE A 324 13.12 1.06 -36.71
N CYS A 325 13.76 0.78 -35.56
CA CYS A 325 13.48 -0.42 -34.78
C CYS A 325 12.07 -0.42 -34.17
N ASN A 326 11.54 0.76 -33.84
CA ASN A 326 10.29 0.89 -33.08
C ASN A 326 9.13 1.50 -33.86
N ILE A 327 9.30 1.94 -35.10
CA ILE A 327 8.22 2.57 -35.88
C ILE A 327 6.98 1.67 -36.00
N ARG A 328 7.18 0.35 -36.13
CA ARG A 328 6.08 -0.62 -36.12
C ARG A 328 5.35 -0.66 -34.77
N ASN A 329 6.07 -0.53 -33.65
CA ASN A 329 5.45 -0.48 -32.32
C ASN A 329 4.69 0.84 -32.11
N PHE A 330 5.23 1.97 -32.57
CA PHE A 330 4.58 3.28 -32.47
C PHE A 330 3.26 3.33 -33.24
N ASN A 331 3.23 2.84 -34.48
CA ASN A 331 2.02 2.80 -35.29
C ASN A 331 0.95 1.85 -34.71
N SER A 332 1.37 0.79 -34.00
CA SER A 332 0.46 -0.14 -33.31
C SER A 332 -0.14 0.42 -32.02
N ALA A 333 0.42 1.50 -31.48
CA ALA A 333 -0.03 2.12 -30.23
C ALA A 333 -1.00 3.30 -30.46
N LEU A 334 -1.17 3.72 -31.71
CA LEU A 334 -2.04 4.82 -32.13
C LEU A 334 -3.41 4.34 -32.66
N THR A 335 -3.67 3.04 -32.58
CA THR A 335 -4.97 2.37 -32.80
C THR A 335 -5.45 1.78 -31.50
#